data_AF-A0A1G1YIB1-F1
#
_entry.id   AF-A0A1G1YIB1-F1
#
_cell.length_a   1.000
_cell.length_b   1.000
_cell.length_c   1.000
_cell.angle_alpha   90.00
_cell.angle_beta   90.00
_cell.angle_gamma   90.00
#
_symmetry.space_group_name_H-M   'P 1'
#
loop_
_entity.id
_entity.type
_entity.pdbx_description
1 polymer ?
#
loop_
_entity_poly.entity_id
_entity_poly.type
_entity_poly.pdbx_seq_one_letter_code
_entity_poly.pdbx_strand_id
1 'polypeptide(L)'
;MDNQNNHQEPTFHNLLDSVKNLTIDTEQKFSDVLSAVNNFSTHTDQQFNKMNQRFDKVENRLDKVESTMVTKDYLDDKLSDLRGDLVILMRKEDTKLTALVSLMEKKQLLTSEEAGKIITMEPFARNPI
;
A
#
# COMPACT_ATOMS: atom_id res chain seq x y z
N MET A 1 31.87 -41.62 71.90
CA MET A 1 30.95 -40.75 71.15
C MET A 1 31.01 -41.19 69.71
N ASP A 2 30.01 -41.98 69.39
CA ASP A 2 29.75 -42.64 68.13
C ASP A 2 29.36 -41.60 67.07
N ASN A 3 29.85 -41.76 65.84
CA ASN A 3 29.02 -42.34 64.78
C ASN A 3 29.92 -42.60 63.57
N GLN A 4 30.14 -43.88 63.27
CA GLN A 4 30.92 -44.27 62.10
C GLN A 4 30.15 -43.92 60.84
N ASN A 5 30.76 -43.09 59.99
CA ASN A 5 30.34 -42.90 58.61
C ASN A 5 30.44 -44.26 57.89
N ASN A 6 29.32 -44.97 57.85
CA ASN A 6 29.17 -46.25 57.15
C ASN A 6 29.19 -46.01 55.63
N HIS A 7 30.37 -45.88 55.05
CA HIS A 7 30.58 -45.92 53.59
C HIS A 7 30.62 -47.39 53.16
N GLN A 8 29.45 -47.97 52.88
CA GLN A 8 29.39 -49.19 52.08
C GLN A 8 29.74 -48.84 50.64
N GLU A 9 30.80 -49.45 50.11
CA GLU A 9 31.07 -49.38 48.67
C GLU A 9 29.88 -49.95 47.88
N PRO A 10 29.46 -49.29 46.79
CA PRO A 10 28.37 -49.78 45.98
C PRO A 10 28.71 -51.16 45.45
N THR A 11 27.80 -52.11 45.63
CA THR A 11 27.96 -53.46 45.06
C THR A 11 27.79 -53.39 43.54
N PHE A 12 28.28 -54.41 42.84
CA PHE A 12 28.08 -54.56 41.39
C PHE A 12 26.60 -54.48 40.98
N HIS A 13 25.69 -54.97 41.83
CA HIS A 13 24.25 -54.90 41.60
C HIS A 13 23.74 -53.46 41.58
N ASN A 14 24.18 -52.63 42.55
CA ASN A 14 23.81 -51.21 42.63
C ASN A 14 24.28 -50.43 41.39
N LEU A 15 25.48 -50.74 40.87
CA LEU A 15 26.02 -50.12 39.66
C LEU A 15 25.21 -50.52 38.42
N LEU A 16 24.84 -51.80 38.31
CA LEU A 16 24.07 -52.32 37.17
C LEU A 16 22.67 -51.71 37.11
N ASP A 17 22.01 -51.53 38.25
CA ASP A 17 20.70 -50.86 38.30
C ASP A 17 20.80 -49.36 37.99
N SER A 18 21.87 -48.70 38.43
CA SER A 18 22.13 -47.30 38.06
C SER A 18 22.32 -47.13 36.55
N VAL A 19 23.06 -48.04 35.90
CA VAL A 19 23.27 -48.01 34.45
C VAL A 19 21.97 -48.27 33.70
N LYS A 20 21.12 -49.19 34.17
CA LYS A 20 19.80 -49.43 33.58
C LYS A 20 18.92 -48.18 33.66
N ASN A 21 18.85 -47.54 34.82
CA ASN A 21 18.06 -46.32 35.00
C ASN A 21 18.58 -45.19 34.10
N LEU A 22 19.90 -45.00 34.02
CA LEU A 22 20.49 -44.04 33.09
C LEU A 22 20.16 -44.33 31.62
N THR A 23 20.13 -45.61 31.23
CA THR A 23 19.76 -46.02 29.86
C THR A 23 18.31 -45.64 29.58
N ILE A 24 17.39 -45.97 30.49
CA ILE A 24 15.95 -45.63 30.39
C ILE A 24 15.75 -44.11 30.33
N ASP A 25 16.39 -43.36 31.22
CA ASP A 25 16.30 -41.89 31.26
C ASP A 25 16.83 -41.25 29.97
N THR A 26 17.90 -41.82 29.39
CA THR A 26 18.49 -41.34 28.15
C THR A 26 17.57 -41.61 26.96
N GLU A 27 16.99 -42.81 26.88
CA GLU A 27 16.00 -43.16 25.86
C GLU A 27 14.77 -42.24 25.93
N GLN A 28 14.28 -41.97 27.14
CA GLN A 28 13.15 -41.08 27.36
C GLN A 28 13.47 -39.65 26.90
N LYS A 29 14.62 -39.08 27.32
CA LYS A 29 15.03 -37.75 26.88
C LYS A 29 15.20 -37.66 25.38
N PHE A 30 15.72 -38.71 24.73
CA PHE A 30 15.86 -38.74 23.29
C PHE A 30 14.50 -38.74 22.59
N SER A 31 13.54 -39.53 23.10
CA SER A 31 12.15 -39.53 22.63
C SER A 31 11.49 -38.15 22.77
N ASP A 32 11.69 -37.48 23.90
CA ASP A 32 11.14 -36.14 24.16
C ASP A 32 11.72 -35.10 23.19
N VAL A 33 13.03 -35.16 22.92
CA VAL A 33 13.69 -34.29 21.94
C VAL A 33 13.16 -34.55 20.55
N LEU A 34 12.98 -35.81 20.13
CA LEU A 34 12.40 -36.14 18.82
C LEU A 34 10.97 -35.58 18.67
N SER A 35 10.17 -35.70 19.72
CA SER A 35 8.81 -35.13 19.75
C SER A 35 8.84 -33.60 19.64
N ALA A 36 9.71 -32.94 20.39
CA ALA A 36 9.88 -31.48 20.34
C ALA A 36 10.32 -31.01 18.95
N VAL A 37 11.28 -31.70 18.32
CA VAL A 37 11.74 -31.40 16.97
C VAL A 37 10.63 -31.59 15.94
N ASN A 38 9.86 -32.67 16.04
CA ASN A 38 8.75 -32.92 15.12
C ASN A 38 7.64 -31.86 15.25
N ASN A 39 7.31 -31.47 16.48
CA ASN A 39 6.34 -30.41 16.75
C ASN A 39 6.84 -29.05 16.21
N PHE A 40 8.12 -28.75 16.42
CA PHE A 40 8.75 -27.54 15.91
C PHE A 40 8.75 -27.50 14.38
N SER A 41 9.12 -28.60 13.71
CA SER A 41 9.11 -28.71 12.25
C SER A 41 7.71 -28.49 11.71
N THR A 42 6.71 -29.16 12.28
CA THR A 42 5.31 -29.04 11.87
C THR A 42 4.79 -27.61 12.04
N HIS A 43 5.10 -26.97 13.17
CA HIS A 43 4.70 -25.58 13.41
C HIS A 43 5.37 -24.62 12.43
N THR A 44 6.67 -24.83 12.17
CA THR A 44 7.45 -24.05 11.21
C THR A 44 6.85 -24.15 9.81
N ASP A 45 6.53 -25.35 9.34
CA ASP A 45 5.90 -25.58 8.03
C ASP A 45 4.54 -24.87 7.92
N GLN A 46 3.73 -24.91 8.97
CA GLN A 46 2.45 -24.19 9.01
C GLN A 46 2.64 -22.67 8.91
N GLN A 47 3.66 -22.12 9.57
CA GLN A 47 3.96 -20.69 9.52
C GLN A 47 4.47 -20.27 8.14
N PHE A 48 5.33 -21.08 7.51
CA PHE A 48 5.76 -20.86 6.12
C PHE A 48 4.60 -20.90 5.14
N ASN A 49 3.69 -21.87 5.27
CA ASN A 49 2.49 -21.96 4.42
C ASN A 49 1.60 -20.71 4.56
N LYS A 50 1.38 -20.23 5.79
CA LYS A 50 0.64 -18.97 6.01
C LYS A 50 1.36 -17.76 5.42
N MET A 51 2.69 -17.75 5.47
CA MET A 51 3.50 -16.66 4.90
C MET A 51 3.38 -16.63 3.37
N ASN A 52 3.47 -17.79 2.71
CA ASN A 52 3.28 -17.90 1.26
C ASN A 52 1.90 -17.37 0.84
N GLN A 53 0.83 -17.79 1.53
CA GLN A 53 -0.53 -17.29 1.25
C GLN A 53 -0.65 -15.76 1.43
N ARG A 54 0.11 -15.16 2.34
CA ARG A 54 0.14 -13.70 2.53
C ARG A 54 0.91 -13.03 1.39
N PHE A 55 2.01 -13.62 0.93
CA PHE A 55 2.76 -13.11 -0.22
C PHE A 55 1.92 -13.14 -1.49
N ASP A 56 1.22 -14.23 -1.76
CA ASP A 56 0.29 -14.33 -2.92
C ASP A 56 -0.76 -13.20 -2.87
N LYS A 57 -1.32 -12.92 -1.69
CA LYS A 57 -2.29 -11.82 -1.51
C LYS A 57 -1.67 -10.44 -1.71
N VAL A 58 -0.40 -10.25 -1.35
CA VAL A 58 0.31 -8.99 -1.55
C VAL A 58 0.59 -8.77 -3.04
N GLU A 59 1.06 -9.80 -3.74
CA GLU A 59 1.31 -9.77 -5.18
C GLU A 59 0.05 -9.41 -5.96
N ASN A 60 -1.07 -10.10 -5.71
CA ASN A 60 -2.37 -9.78 -6.32
C ASN A 60 -2.83 -8.32 -6.07
N ARG A 61 -2.49 -7.76 -4.90
CA ARG A 61 -2.82 -6.36 -4.58
C ARG A 61 -1.90 -5.38 -5.31
N LEU A 62 -0.63 -5.73 -5.48
CA LEU A 62 0.33 -4.93 -6.24
C LEU A 62 -0.06 -4.90 -7.71
N ASP A 63 -0.39 -6.04 -8.32
CA ASP A 63 -0.88 -6.11 -9.71
C ASP A 63 -2.10 -5.19 -9.92
N LYS A 64 -3.05 -5.22 -8.97
CA LYS A 64 -4.22 -4.35 -9.03
C LYS A 64 -3.84 -2.87 -8.93
N VAL A 65 -2.92 -2.52 -8.04
CA VAL A 65 -2.44 -1.14 -7.90
C VAL A 65 -1.73 -0.69 -9.17
N GLU A 66 -0.85 -1.50 -9.73
CA GLU A 66 -0.14 -1.20 -10.98
C GLU A 66 -1.10 -1.02 -12.16
N SER A 67 -2.14 -1.85 -12.26
CA SER A 67 -3.15 -1.75 -13.32
C SER A 67 -4.05 -0.51 -13.23
N THR A 68 -4.20 0.07 -12.04
CA THR A 68 -5.12 1.20 -11.79
C THR A 68 -4.40 2.53 -11.58
N MET A 69 -3.09 2.49 -11.31
CA MET A 69 -2.30 3.68 -11.14
C MET A 69 -2.07 4.35 -12.49
N VAL A 70 -2.39 5.63 -12.54
CA VAL A 70 -1.96 6.52 -13.63
C VAL A 70 -0.79 7.35 -13.15
N THR A 71 0.14 7.65 -14.04
CA THR A 71 1.28 8.50 -13.70
C THR A 71 0.83 9.95 -13.59
N LYS A 72 1.51 10.70 -12.72
CA LYS A 72 1.33 12.15 -12.62
C LYS A 72 1.52 12.81 -13.99
N ASP A 73 2.54 12.42 -14.73
CA ASP A 73 2.86 12.97 -16.04
C ASP A 73 1.71 12.79 -17.04
N TYR A 74 1.08 11.60 -17.06
CA TYR A 74 -0.09 11.36 -17.91
C TYR A 74 -1.27 12.28 -17.55
N LEU A 75 -1.52 12.50 -16.25
CA LEU A 75 -2.57 13.41 -15.81
C LEU A 75 -2.23 14.87 -16.14
N ASP A 76 -0.99 15.30 -15.91
CA ASP A 76 -0.54 16.66 -16.21
C ASP A 76 -0.65 16.97 -17.71
N ASP A 77 -0.31 16.02 -18.58
CA ASP A 77 -0.50 16.12 -20.03
C ASP A 77 -1.98 16.27 -20.40
N LYS A 78 -2.85 15.38 -19.88
CA LYS A 78 -4.30 15.44 -20.17
C LYS A 78 -4.97 16.68 -19.62
N LEU A 79 -4.53 17.18 -18.47
CA LEU A 79 -5.03 18.43 -17.90
C LEU A 79 -4.54 19.64 -18.69
N SER A 80 -3.32 19.59 -19.21
CA SER A 80 -2.77 20.65 -20.08
C SER A 80 -3.53 20.72 -21.40
N ASP A 81 -3.80 19.59 -22.04
CA ASP A 81 -4.63 19.49 -23.24
C ASP A 81 -6.03 20.08 -23.00
N LEU A 82 -6.72 19.60 -21.95
CA LEU A 82 -8.06 20.06 -21.60
C LEU A 82 -8.11 21.55 -21.30
N ARG A 83 -7.10 22.07 -20.58
CA ARG A 83 -6.99 23.50 -20.31
C ARG A 83 -6.79 24.30 -21.59
N GLY A 84 -5.99 23.79 -22.53
CA GLY A 84 -5.79 24.38 -23.85
C GLY A 84 -7.11 24.49 -24.62
N ASP A 85 -7.85 23.39 -24.69
CA ASP A 85 -9.16 23.32 -25.36
C ASP A 85 -10.16 24.31 -24.75
N LEU A 86 -10.22 24.40 -23.42
CA LEU A 86 -11.09 25.34 -22.73
C LEU A 86 -10.75 26.80 -23.07
N VAL A 87 -9.46 27.15 -23.10
CA VAL A 87 -9.02 28.50 -23.48
C VAL A 87 -9.41 28.82 -24.92
N ILE A 88 -9.30 27.87 -25.85
CA ILE A 88 -9.71 28.06 -27.24
C ILE A 88 -11.22 28.28 -27.35
N LEU A 89 -12.02 27.48 -26.63
CA LEU A 89 -13.48 27.62 -26.61
C LEU A 89 -13.90 28.98 -26.06
N MET A 90 -13.36 29.39 -24.91
CA MET A 90 -13.67 30.70 -24.31
C MET A 90 -13.31 31.87 -25.25
N ARG A 91 -12.18 31.79 -25.98
CA ARG A 91 -11.82 32.83 -26.98
C ARG A 91 -12.79 32.89 -28.16
N LYS A 92 -13.27 31.74 -28.63
CA LYS A 92 -14.29 31.68 -29.69
C LYS A 92 -15.62 32.26 -29.21
N GLU A 93 -16.00 31.97 -27.96
CA GLU A 93 -17.19 32.56 -27.33
C GLU A 93 -17.06 34.07 -27.15
N ASP A 94 -15.92 34.56 -26.65
CA ASP A 94 -15.62 35.98 -26.54
C ASP A 94 -15.73 36.72 -27.88
N THR A 95 -15.23 36.10 -28.96
CA THR A 95 -15.36 36.64 -30.32
C THR A 95 -16.81 36.73 -30.77
N LYS A 96 -17.63 35.69 -30.49
CA LYS A 96 -19.06 35.70 -30.80
C LYS A 96 -19.82 36.73 -29.97
N LEU A 97 -19.52 36.84 -28.68
CA LEU A 97 -20.12 37.81 -27.77
C LEU A 97 -19.81 39.23 -28.23
N THR A 98 -18.54 39.52 -28.54
CA THR A 98 -18.13 40.83 -29.06
C THR A 98 -18.92 41.18 -30.33
N ALA A 99 -19.01 40.24 -31.28
CA ALA A 99 -19.78 40.46 -32.51
C ALA A 99 -21.27 40.72 -32.24
N LEU A 100 -21.86 40.02 -31.26
CA LEU A 100 -23.25 40.24 -30.84
C LEU A 100 -23.43 41.63 -30.21
N VAL A 101 -22.53 42.04 -29.31
CA VAL A 101 -22.56 43.36 -28.67
C VAL A 101 -22.46 44.47 -29.72
N SER A 102 -21.54 44.37 -30.68
CA SER A 102 -21.43 45.33 -31.79
C SER A 102 -22.69 45.40 -32.66
N LEU A 103 -23.36 44.26 -32.88
CA LEU A 103 -24.64 44.23 -33.62
C LEU A 103 -25.77 44.90 -32.82
N MET A 104 -25.81 44.71 -31.50
CA MET A 104 -26.81 45.32 -30.62
C MET A 104 -26.62 46.84 -30.53
N GLU A 105 -25.38 47.32 -30.43
CA GLU A 105 -25.04 48.75 -30.48
C GLU A 105 -25.47 49.36 -31.83
N LYS A 106 -25.11 48.72 -32.94
CA LYS A 106 -25.52 49.17 -34.30
C LYS A 106 -27.03 49.25 -34.48
N LYS A 107 -27.77 48.37 -33.82
CA LYS A 107 -29.25 48.36 -33.83
C LYS A 107 -29.87 49.31 -32.81
N GLN A 108 -29.07 50.10 -32.10
CA GLN A 108 -29.49 51.01 -31.04
C GLN A 108 -30.25 50.30 -29.90
N LEU A 109 -29.93 49.02 -29.65
CA LEU A 109 -30.44 48.26 -28.51
C LEU A 109 -29.56 48.44 -27.26
N LEU A 110 -28.31 48.85 -27.45
CA LEU A 110 -27.35 49.21 -26.40
C LEU A 110 -26.73 50.56 -26.73
N THR A 111 -26.45 51.35 -25.70
CA THR A 111 -25.60 52.53 -25.80
C THR A 111 -24.12 52.13 -25.90
N SER A 112 -23.28 53.02 -26.44
CA SER A 112 -21.83 52.79 -26.51
C SER A 112 -21.19 52.60 -25.13
N GLU A 113 -21.75 53.23 -24.09
CA GLU A 113 -21.30 53.04 -22.71
C GLU A 113 -21.61 51.63 -22.20
N GLU A 114 -22.81 51.12 -22.46
CA GLU A 114 -23.22 49.76 -22.07
C GLU A 114 -22.44 48.69 -22.82
N ALA A 115 -22.25 48.88 -24.13
CA ALA A 115 -21.44 47.98 -24.96
C ALA A 115 -19.97 47.95 -24.49
N GLY A 116 -19.39 49.11 -24.20
CA GLY A 116 -18.03 49.22 -23.66
C GLY A 116 -17.86 48.49 -22.33
N LYS A 117 -18.81 48.65 -21.40
CA LYS A 117 -18.81 47.93 -20.12
C LYS A 117 -18.76 46.41 -20.31
N ILE A 118 -19.58 45.86 -21.21
CA ILE A 118 -19.65 44.40 -21.46
C ILE A 118 -18.33 43.88 -22.06
N ILE A 119 -17.73 44.61 -23.01
CA ILE A 119 -16.49 44.21 -23.70
C ILE A 119 -15.27 44.24 -22.77
N THR A 120 -15.30 45.08 -21.73
CA THR A 120 -14.23 45.15 -20.71
C THR A 120 -14.34 44.10 -19.61
N MET A 121 -15.38 43.25 -19.64
CA MET A 121 -15.53 42.19 -18.63
C MET A 121 -14.48 41.08 -18.80
N GLU A 122 -14.08 40.48 -17.69
CA GLU A 122 -13.33 39.22 -17.67
C GLU A 122 -14.13 38.10 -18.37
N PRO A 123 -13.50 37.07 -18.95
CA PRO A 123 -12.10 36.64 -18.77
C PRO A 123 -11.10 37.26 -19.77
N PHE A 124 -11.58 37.92 -20.83
CA PHE A 124 -10.73 38.53 -21.86
C PHE A 124 -11.14 39.98 -22.12
N ALA A 125 -10.96 40.83 -21.10
CA ALA A 125 -11.22 42.25 -21.21
C ALA A 125 -10.48 42.86 -22.40
N ARG A 126 -11.21 43.46 -23.34
CA ARG A 126 -10.61 44.21 -24.44
C ARG A 126 -10.65 45.68 -24.09
N ASN A 127 -9.50 46.34 -24.18
CA ASN A 127 -9.44 47.78 -23.97
C ASN A 127 -10.15 48.46 -25.15
N PRO A 128 -11.10 49.39 -24.92
CA PRO A 128 -11.69 50.16 -26.01
C PRO A 128 -10.56 50.94 -26.71
N ILE A 129 -10.48 50.81 -28.04
CA ILE A 129 -9.58 51.58 -28.91
C ILE A 129 -10.20 52.95 -29.16
#